data_AF-A7ARD3-F1
#
_entry.id   AF-A7ARD3-F1
#
_cell.length_a   1.000
_cell.length_b   1.000
_cell.length_c   1.000
_cell.angle_alpha   90.00
_cell.angle_beta   90.00
_cell.angle_gamma   90.00
#
_symmetry.space_group_name_H-M   'P 1'
#
loop_
_entity.id
_entity.type
_entity.pdbx_description
1 polymer ?
#
loop_
_entity_poly.entity_id
_entity_poly.type
_entity_poly.pdbx_seq_one_letter_code
_entity_poly.pdbx_strand_id
1 'polypeptide(L)'
;MTLLSQPELVKLVNKTECGDYALLGEDVLRSAHRVERYCYSQLSPILCESRYIPMTGHPNCEHIKSKFLSIIGACTQRDELSGRDVNCSGFNLETVSISDPLVFCKMSYISSSDSSGSSVGGRVSFKHNELEECQALCESYNSCQGLAKSFNHPRFCIDGGFQGYCTSRIQRIHDDSYITLCRNVVLPFVFANMGDGYQNLSMSMCQNSDASIEGSLLGHRDFLMSRRQELLDTLASDDGYLSWEQDMEKRFQSLTASVEQLVNLFNVCTRYTYNFFGLPYNYDNVVHLECEKTVKLFEGLLSVANALPSASSDMVSTIENIDPVFHFERKLQESVIHLKHFYSLLTSGAHSTILGSQYYRPLDRRTFMSAQKALSQIRQLVPRRVSSIRDFLRSQVPLLRDVDREHRVHETVNELQLLSSLHESQLQWLMRLSGKRPGRAVLRSVE
;
A
#
# COMPACT_ATOMS: atom_id res chain seq x y z
N MET A 1 34.42 -8.96 -15.11
CA MET A 1 33.72 -9.94 -15.95
C MET A 1 32.64 -10.60 -15.11
N THR A 2 31.38 -10.41 -15.44
CA THR A 2 30.27 -11.24 -14.93
C THR A 2 29.94 -12.29 -15.99
N LEU A 3 29.53 -13.50 -15.57
CA LEU A 3 29.13 -14.60 -16.48
C LEU A 3 27.89 -14.26 -17.30
N LEU A 4 27.03 -13.41 -16.75
CA LEU A 4 25.77 -12.99 -17.34
C LEU A 4 25.78 -11.47 -17.53
N SER A 5 25.13 -11.02 -18.60
CA SER A 5 24.80 -9.62 -18.79
C SER A 5 23.78 -9.18 -17.72
N GLN A 6 23.73 -7.88 -17.42
CA GLN A 6 22.78 -7.34 -16.45
C GLN A 6 21.31 -7.71 -16.75
N PRO A 7 20.81 -7.68 -18.01
CA PRO A 7 19.47 -8.15 -18.34
C PRO A 7 19.23 -9.62 -18.02
N GLU A 8 20.25 -10.46 -18.20
CA GLU A 8 20.15 -11.88 -17.87
C GLU A 8 20.11 -12.10 -16.36
N LEU A 9 20.85 -11.32 -15.58
CA LEU A 9 20.78 -11.36 -14.11
C LEU A 9 19.39 -10.94 -13.59
N VAL A 10 18.78 -9.90 -14.16
CA VAL A 10 17.43 -9.46 -13.76
C VAL A 10 16.37 -10.53 -14.06
N LYS A 11 16.50 -11.29 -15.14
CA LYS A 11 15.60 -12.41 -15.47
C LYS A 11 15.65 -13.55 -14.45
N LEU A 12 16.73 -13.67 -13.68
CA LEU A 12 16.87 -14.68 -12.62
C LEU A 12 16.21 -14.24 -11.30
N VAL A 13 15.79 -12.98 -11.19
CA VAL A 13 14.97 -12.51 -10.06
C VAL A 13 13.52 -12.89 -10.31
N ASN A 14 12.95 -13.74 -9.47
CA ASN A 14 11.54 -14.07 -9.56
C ASN A 14 10.67 -12.96 -8.94
N LYS A 15 10.53 -11.83 -9.66
CA LYS A 15 9.75 -10.67 -9.21
C LYS A 15 8.28 -11.04 -8.91
N THR A 16 7.72 -12.01 -9.64
CA THR A 16 6.32 -12.44 -9.46
C THR A 16 6.09 -13.25 -8.19
N GLU A 17 7.05 -14.10 -7.79
CA GLU A 17 6.89 -14.90 -6.56
C GLU A 17 7.14 -14.11 -5.30
N CYS A 18 8.01 -13.10 -5.35
CA CYS A 18 8.38 -12.36 -4.16
C CYS A 18 7.54 -11.12 -3.87
N GLY A 19 6.78 -10.56 -4.83
CA GLY A 19 5.83 -9.48 -4.57
C GLY A 19 6.45 -8.32 -3.78
N ASP A 20 5.82 -7.93 -2.68
CA ASP A 20 6.28 -6.84 -1.80
C ASP A 20 7.54 -7.18 -0.97
N TYR A 21 8.02 -8.43 -1.01
CA TYR A 21 9.21 -8.89 -0.28
C TYR A 21 10.52 -8.63 -1.04
N ALA A 22 10.48 -7.93 -2.17
CA ALA A 22 11.63 -7.75 -3.06
C ALA A 22 12.86 -7.11 -2.38
N LEU A 23 12.67 -6.27 -1.37
CA LEU A 23 13.75 -5.58 -0.66
C LEU A 23 14.28 -6.36 0.56
N LEU A 24 13.75 -7.55 0.84
CA LEU A 24 14.04 -8.31 2.05
C LEU A 24 15.07 -9.42 1.86
N GLY A 25 15.91 -9.58 2.88
CA GLY A 25 16.97 -10.57 2.96
C GLY A 25 16.50 -11.97 3.33
N GLU A 26 17.28 -12.99 2.94
CA GLU A 26 16.95 -14.40 3.16
C GLU A 26 16.67 -14.75 4.64
N ASP A 27 17.52 -14.28 5.55
CA ASP A 27 17.42 -14.59 6.98
C ASP A 27 16.29 -13.82 7.65
N VAL A 28 16.02 -12.59 7.18
CA VAL A 28 14.89 -11.77 7.63
C VAL A 28 13.57 -12.43 7.23
N LEU A 29 13.50 -13.00 6.04
CA LEU A 29 12.36 -13.80 5.62
C LEU A 29 12.27 -15.11 6.39
N ARG A 30 13.42 -15.73 6.71
CA ARG A 30 13.47 -16.96 7.50
C ARG A 30 12.92 -16.76 8.91
N SER A 31 13.23 -15.65 9.57
CA SER A 31 12.68 -15.35 10.89
C SER A 31 11.16 -15.13 10.88
N ALA A 32 10.60 -14.80 9.72
CA ALA A 32 9.16 -14.66 9.50
C ALA A 32 8.48 -15.92 8.93
N HIS A 33 9.22 -17.02 8.75
CA HIS A 33 8.75 -18.22 8.05
C HIS A 33 8.25 -17.95 6.62
N ARG A 34 8.95 -17.06 5.89
CA ARG A 34 8.65 -16.63 4.51
C ARG A 34 9.82 -16.86 3.53
N VAL A 35 10.68 -17.85 3.78
CA VAL A 35 11.89 -18.11 2.94
C VAL A 35 11.53 -18.33 1.48
N GLU A 36 10.37 -18.91 1.20
CA GLU A 36 9.83 -19.12 -0.14
C GLU A 36 9.64 -17.82 -0.93
N ARG A 37 9.60 -16.67 -0.25
CA ARG A 37 9.52 -15.34 -0.86
C ARG A 37 10.88 -14.71 -1.19
N TYR A 38 11.99 -15.42 -0.99
CA TYR A 38 13.32 -14.89 -1.27
C TYR A 38 13.60 -14.82 -2.79
N CYS A 39 13.63 -13.62 -3.36
CA CYS A 39 13.77 -13.41 -4.81
C CYS A 39 15.14 -13.81 -5.39
N TYR A 40 16.17 -13.92 -4.54
CA TYR A 40 17.58 -13.90 -4.97
C TYR A 40 18.27 -15.25 -4.85
N SER A 41 17.51 -16.33 -4.64
CA SER A 41 18.02 -17.69 -4.44
C SER A 41 18.92 -18.18 -5.58
N GLN A 42 18.57 -17.87 -6.83
CA GLN A 42 19.36 -18.24 -8.02
C GLN A 42 20.62 -17.37 -8.21
N LEU A 43 20.57 -16.14 -7.71
CA LEU A 43 21.64 -15.15 -7.86
C LEU A 43 22.69 -15.23 -6.76
N SER A 44 22.30 -15.64 -5.55
CA SER A 44 23.20 -15.70 -4.41
C SER A 44 24.44 -16.57 -4.64
N PRO A 45 24.35 -17.79 -5.22
CA PRO A 45 25.54 -18.59 -5.51
C PRO A 45 26.51 -17.92 -6.50
N ILE A 46 25.97 -17.11 -7.41
CA ILE A 46 26.73 -16.44 -8.48
C ILE A 46 27.43 -15.19 -7.95
N LEU A 47 26.72 -14.40 -7.15
CA LEU A 47 27.13 -13.05 -6.76
C LEU A 47 27.71 -12.96 -5.34
N CYS A 48 27.31 -13.87 -4.44
CA CYS A 48 27.74 -13.88 -3.03
C CYS A 48 28.74 -14.99 -2.70
N GLU A 49 28.70 -16.10 -3.43
CA GLU A 49 29.53 -17.27 -3.12
C GLU A 49 30.69 -17.46 -4.12
N SER A 50 30.80 -16.60 -5.13
CA SER A 50 31.78 -16.74 -6.20
C SER A 50 32.51 -15.43 -6.47
N ARG A 51 33.82 -15.52 -6.69
CA ARG A 51 34.70 -14.40 -7.06
C ARG A 51 35.56 -14.75 -8.27
N TYR A 52 35.78 -13.77 -9.14
CA TYR A 52 36.75 -13.87 -10.24
C TYR A 52 38.09 -13.33 -9.78
N ILE A 53 39.11 -14.16 -9.85
CA ILE A 53 40.49 -13.74 -9.61
C ILE A 53 41.21 -13.63 -10.96
N PRO A 54 41.78 -12.46 -11.29
CA PRO A 54 42.60 -12.34 -12.49
C PRO A 54 43.85 -13.24 -12.38
N MET A 55 44.22 -13.86 -13.49
CA MET A 55 45.41 -14.71 -13.60
C MET A 55 46.40 -14.11 -14.60
N THR A 56 47.69 -14.39 -14.41
CA THR A 56 48.70 -14.08 -15.41
C THR A 56 48.53 -15.01 -16.60
N GLY A 57 48.20 -14.45 -17.77
CA GLY A 57 47.94 -15.23 -18.97
C GLY A 57 49.16 -16.02 -19.43
N HIS A 58 48.96 -17.31 -19.74
CA HIS A 58 49.99 -18.16 -20.33
C HIS A 58 49.93 -18.09 -21.87
N PRO A 59 51.07 -17.95 -22.58
CA PRO A 59 51.07 -17.72 -24.04
C PRO A 59 50.43 -18.85 -24.86
N ASN A 60 50.35 -20.07 -24.33
CA ASN A 60 49.73 -21.23 -24.99
C ASN A 60 48.29 -21.51 -24.51
N CYS A 61 47.75 -20.73 -23.58
CA CYS A 61 46.47 -21.05 -22.95
C CYS A 61 45.32 -21.10 -23.95
N GLU A 62 45.23 -20.18 -24.91
CA GLU A 62 44.13 -20.18 -25.89
C GLU A 62 44.15 -21.45 -26.77
N HIS A 63 45.34 -21.98 -27.08
CA HIS A 63 45.47 -23.26 -27.80
C HIS A 63 44.97 -24.43 -26.96
N ILE A 64 45.34 -24.48 -25.69
CA ILE A 64 44.95 -25.55 -24.75
C ILE A 64 43.45 -25.45 -24.42
N LYS A 65 42.92 -24.24 -24.27
CA LYS A 65 41.49 -23.94 -24.12
C LYS A 65 40.68 -24.40 -25.33
N SER A 66 41.16 -24.14 -26.54
CA SER A 66 40.50 -24.60 -27.78
C SER A 66 40.40 -26.13 -27.82
N LYS A 67 41.49 -26.84 -27.51
CA LYS A 67 41.47 -28.31 -27.36
C LYS A 67 40.49 -28.77 -26.28
N PHE A 68 40.54 -28.14 -25.12
CA PHE A 68 39.67 -28.44 -23.99
C PHE A 68 38.19 -28.32 -24.34
N LEU A 69 37.78 -27.19 -24.90
CA LEU A 69 36.38 -26.96 -25.30
C LEU A 69 35.95 -27.90 -26.44
N SER A 70 36.85 -28.26 -27.35
CA SER A 70 36.57 -29.21 -28.42
C SER A 70 36.29 -30.62 -27.88
N ILE A 71 37.10 -31.10 -26.93
CA ILE A 71 36.89 -32.38 -26.26
C ILE A 71 35.58 -32.36 -25.45
N ILE A 72 35.34 -31.32 -24.66
CA ILE A 72 34.09 -31.18 -23.88
C ILE A 72 32.86 -31.12 -24.80
N GLY A 73 32.92 -30.36 -25.89
CA GLY A 73 31.85 -30.26 -26.87
C GLY A 73 31.53 -31.60 -27.53
N ALA A 74 32.55 -32.37 -27.90
CA ALA A 74 32.38 -33.72 -28.44
C ALA A 74 31.78 -34.69 -27.41
N CYS A 75 32.19 -34.59 -26.15
CA CYS A 75 31.63 -35.41 -25.06
C CYS A 75 30.17 -35.09 -24.71
N THR A 76 29.63 -33.96 -25.15
CA THR A 76 28.30 -33.47 -24.73
C THR A 76 27.26 -33.40 -25.85
N GLN A 77 27.63 -33.70 -27.10
CA GLN A 77 26.69 -33.83 -28.21
C GLN A 77 25.86 -35.11 -28.08
N ARG A 78 24.52 -34.98 -28.11
CA ARG A 78 23.56 -36.09 -27.86
C ARG A 78 23.09 -36.85 -29.11
N ASP A 79 23.36 -36.36 -30.31
CA ASP A 79 22.93 -37.01 -31.56
C ASP A 79 24.12 -37.50 -32.39
N GLU A 80 24.04 -38.78 -32.77
CA GLU A 80 24.91 -39.51 -33.73
C GLU A 80 26.41 -39.58 -33.43
N LEU A 81 26.76 -40.28 -32.34
CA LEU A 81 28.03 -41.01 -32.18
C LEU A 81 28.15 -42.20 -33.16
N SER A 82 27.85 -41.98 -34.44
CA SER A 82 27.88 -43.02 -35.48
C SER A 82 29.12 -42.92 -36.38
N GLY A 83 30.18 -42.20 -35.96
CA GLY A 83 31.41 -42.15 -36.77
C GLY A 83 32.64 -41.44 -36.18
N ARG A 84 32.70 -41.08 -34.89
CA ARG A 84 33.89 -40.46 -34.29
C ARG A 84 34.36 -41.24 -33.06
N ASP A 85 35.59 -41.76 -33.11
CA ASP A 85 36.29 -42.32 -31.94
C ASP A 85 36.60 -41.18 -30.96
N VAL A 86 35.79 -41.08 -29.88
CA VAL A 86 35.93 -40.09 -28.81
C VAL A 86 36.10 -40.82 -27.48
N ASN A 87 37.09 -40.42 -26.68
CA ASN A 87 37.23 -40.88 -25.30
C ASN A 87 36.97 -39.71 -24.35
N CYS A 88 35.99 -39.89 -23.47
CA CYS A 88 35.55 -38.91 -22.46
C CYS A 88 35.88 -39.37 -21.03
N SER A 89 36.98 -40.10 -20.85
CA SER A 89 37.42 -40.61 -19.54
C SER A 89 37.51 -39.48 -18.51
N GLY A 90 36.95 -39.67 -17.31
CA GLY A 90 36.94 -38.64 -16.27
C GLY A 90 35.89 -37.52 -16.46
N PHE A 91 35.04 -37.60 -17.49
CA PHE A 91 33.88 -36.73 -17.68
C PHE A 91 32.58 -37.46 -17.31
N ASN A 92 31.73 -36.84 -16.49
CA ASN A 92 30.42 -37.36 -16.12
C ASN A 92 29.34 -36.72 -17.01
N LEU A 93 28.65 -37.56 -17.80
CA LEU A 93 27.61 -37.15 -18.74
C LEU A 93 26.30 -36.71 -18.07
N GLU A 94 25.98 -37.27 -16.90
CA GLU A 94 24.75 -36.94 -16.16
C GLU A 94 24.84 -35.55 -15.53
N THR A 95 26.00 -35.25 -14.93
CA THR A 95 26.23 -33.97 -14.24
C THR A 95 26.92 -32.93 -15.11
N VAL A 96 27.34 -33.30 -16.34
CA VAL A 96 28.07 -32.47 -17.29
C VAL A 96 29.30 -31.83 -16.63
N SER A 97 30.01 -32.61 -15.82
CA SER A 97 31.14 -32.16 -15.00
C SER A 97 32.30 -33.14 -15.05
N ILE A 98 33.52 -32.65 -14.81
CA ILE A 98 34.74 -33.46 -14.83
C ILE A 98 34.91 -34.08 -13.44
N SER A 99 34.78 -35.40 -13.33
CA SER A 99 34.90 -36.13 -12.06
C SER A 99 36.35 -36.30 -11.63
N ASP A 100 37.27 -36.45 -12.59
CA ASP A 100 38.71 -36.57 -12.34
C ASP A 100 39.49 -35.73 -13.36
N PRO A 101 39.96 -34.52 -12.97
CA PRO A 101 40.73 -33.64 -13.83
C PRO A 101 42.01 -34.28 -14.39
N LEU A 102 42.69 -35.11 -13.61
CA LEU A 102 43.95 -35.74 -14.03
C LEU A 102 43.70 -36.81 -15.09
N VAL A 103 42.69 -37.66 -14.87
CA VAL A 103 42.28 -38.69 -15.83
C VAL A 103 41.75 -38.03 -17.10
N PHE A 104 40.93 -36.99 -16.97
CA PHE A 104 40.40 -36.26 -18.12
C PHE A 104 41.52 -35.68 -18.98
N CYS A 105 42.46 -34.95 -18.38
CA CYS A 105 43.56 -34.34 -19.13
C CYS A 105 44.51 -35.36 -19.77
N LYS A 106 44.69 -36.55 -19.17
CA LYS A 106 45.59 -37.58 -19.70
C LYS A 106 44.96 -38.47 -20.77
N MET A 107 43.69 -38.82 -20.61
CA MET A 107 43.07 -39.93 -21.33
C MET A 107 42.02 -39.48 -22.34
N SER A 108 41.47 -38.27 -22.21
CA SER A 108 40.43 -37.78 -23.11
C SER A 108 41.01 -37.32 -24.45
N TYR A 109 40.34 -37.71 -25.55
CA TYR A 109 40.74 -37.34 -26.90
C TYR A 109 39.55 -37.35 -27.86
N ILE A 110 39.70 -36.60 -28.96
CA ILE A 110 38.83 -36.66 -30.14
C ILE A 110 39.64 -37.07 -31.37
N SER A 111 39.07 -37.89 -32.25
CA SER A 111 39.64 -38.16 -33.57
C SER A 111 39.24 -37.04 -34.55
N SER A 112 40.22 -36.36 -35.14
CA SER A 112 39.99 -35.41 -36.23
C SER A 112 39.82 -36.17 -37.54
N SER A 113 38.62 -36.13 -38.11
CA SER A 113 38.41 -36.55 -39.51
C SER A 113 38.95 -35.46 -40.43
N ASP A 114 40.10 -35.70 -41.08
CA ASP A 114 40.55 -34.83 -42.16
C ASP A 114 39.53 -34.91 -43.31
N SER A 115 38.95 -33.77 -43.68
CA SER A 115 38.04 -33.61 -44.82
C SER A 115 38.76 -33.69 -46.17
N SER A 116 39.91 -34.35 -46.23
CA SER A 116 40.75 -34.49 -47.41
C SER A 116 41.27 -35.93 -47.55
N GLY A 117 40.37 -36.90 -47.70
CA GLY A 117 40.57 -38.16 -48.45
C GLY A 117 41.73 -39.10 -48.11
N SER A 118 42.60 -38.79 -47.15
CA SER A 118 43.75 -39.59 -46.75
C SER A 118 43.60 -40.00 -45.28
N SER A 119 43.34 -41.28 -45.08
CA SER A 119 43.08 -41.94 -43.80
C SER A 119 44.32 -42.02 -42.91
N VAL A 120 44.67 -40.93 -42.22
CA VAL A 120 45.41 -40.96 -40.96
C VAL A 120 44.74 -39.97 -40.00
N GLY A 121 43.72 -40.42 -39.28
CA GLY A 121 43.00 -39.58 -38.32
C GLY A 121 43.91 -39.14 -37.18
N GLY A 122 44.18 -37.83 -37.07
CA GLY A 122 44.88 -37.26 -35.93
C GLY A 122 44.07 -37.39 -34.64
N ARG A 123 44.71 -37.73 -33.53
CA ARG A 123 44.09 -37.65 -32.20
C ARG A 123 44.43 -36.31 -31.58
N VAL A 124 43.42 -35.54 -31.19
CA VAL A 124 43.60 -34.33 -30.39
C VAL A 124 43.55 -34.73 -28.93
N SER A 125 44.69 -34.67 -28.26
CA SER A 125 44.85 -34.89 -26.81
C SER A 125 45.81 -33.86 -26.22
N PHE A 126 45.84 -33.77 -24.89
CA PHE A 126 46.80 -32.92 -24.19
C PHE A 126 48.18 -33.59 -24.13
N LYS A 127 49.23 -32.80 -24.35
CA LYS A 127 50.63 -33.22 -24.17
C LYS A 127 51.00 -33.15 -22.69
N HIS A 128 52.09 -33.82 -22.30
CA HIS A 128 52.55 -33.84 -20.91
C HIS A 128 52.77 -32.43 -20.32
N ASN A 129 53.32 -31.51 -21.12
CA ASN A 129 53.53 -30.11 -20.73
C ASN A 129 52.26 -29.24 -20.77
N GLU A 130 51.12 -29.77 -21.20
CA GLU A 130 49.81 -29.09 -21.22
C GLU A 130 48.89 -29.56 -20.06
N LEU A 131 49.30 -30.57 -19.28
CA LEU A 131 48.45 -31.22 -18.28
C LEU A 131 48.06 -30.31 -17.12
N GLU A 132 49.00 -29.51 -16.59
CA GLU A 132 48.73 -28.59 -15.48
C GLU A 132 47.73 -27.49 -15.89
N GLU A 133 47.91 -26.92 -17.09
CA GLU A 133 46.98 -25.93 -17.64
C GLU A 133 45.61 -26.56 -17.90
N CYS A 134 45.57 -27.78 -18.43
CA CYS A 134 44.32 -28.51 -18.60
C CYS A 134 43.59 -28.75 -17.27
N GLN A 135 44.30 -29.08 -16.18
CA GLN A 135 43.68 -29.25 -14.87
C GLN A 135 43.09 -27.94 -14.34
N ALA A 136 43.79 -26.82 -14.51
CA ALA A 136 43.27 -25.50 -14.14
C ALA A 136 42.01 -25.13 -14.94
N LEU A 137 41.94 -25.51 -16.23
CA LEU A 137 40.74 -25.40 -17.04
C LEU A 137 39.61 -26.31 -16.54
N CYS A 138 39.92 -27.54 -16.13
CA CYS A 138 38.94 -28.46 -15.55
C CYS A 138 38.31 -27.90 -14.26
N GLU A 139 39.12 -27.33 -13.38
CA GLU A 139 38.66 -26.69 -12.14
C GLU A 139 37.76 -25.48 -12.42
N SER A 140 38.17 -24.64 -13.36
CA SER A 140 37.38 -23.48 -13.80
C SER A 140 36.06 -23.90 -14.45
N TYR A 141 36.09 -24.97 -15.26
CA TYR A 141 34.91 -25.55 -15.88
C TYR A 141 33.95 -26.12 -14.84
N ASN A 142 34.44 -26.92 -13.89
CA ASN A 142 33.62 -27.47 -12.81
C ASN A 142 33.02 -26.38 -11.92
N SER A 143 33.78 -25.31 -11.65
CA SER A 143 33.27 -24.15 -10.91
C SER A 143 32.16 -23.44 -11.67
N CYS A 144 32.36 -23.22 -12.97
CA CYS A 144 31.32 -22.71 -13.85
C CYS A 144 30.09 -23.64 -13.87
N GLN A 145 30.28 -24.95 -13.94
CA GLN A 145 29.17 -25.92 -13.97
C GLN A 145 28.42 -25.97 -12.64
N GLY A 146 29.12 -25.76 -11.53
CA GLY A 146 28.49 -25.55 -10.22
C GLY A 146 27.54 -24.35 -10.24
N LEU A 147 27.94 -23.24 -10.89
CA LEU A 147 27.07 -22.08 -11.07
C LEU A 147 25.93 -22.35 -12.04
N ALA A 148 26.19 -23.05 -13.14
CA ALA A 148 25.21 -23.42 -14.17
C ALA A 148 24.00 -24.19 -13.61
N LYS A 149 24.22 -25.01 -12.59
CA LYS A 149 23.15 -25.71 -11.85
C LYS A 149 22.20 -24.74 -11.14
N SER A 150 22.71 -23.62 -10.60
CA SER A 150 21.91 -22.65 -9.84
C SER A 150 20.87 -21.90 -10.66
N PHE A 151 20.99 -21.89 -11.99
CA PHE A 151 20.03 -21.25 -12.91
C PHE A 151 19.49 -22.24 -13.97
N ASN A 152 19.54 -23.55 -13.69
CA ASN A 152 18.97 -24.61 -14.53
C ASN A 152 19.43 -24.59 -16.00
N HIS A 153 20.69 -24.21 -16.26
CA HIS A 153 21.25 -24.16 -17.62
C HIS A 153 22.47 -25.08 -17.73
N PRO A 154 22.30 -26.42 -17.86
CA PRO A 154 23.39 -27.41 -17.77
C PRO A 154 24.49 -27.27 -18.83
N ARG A 155 24.22 -26.57 -19.93
CA ARG A 155 25.20 -26.30 -21.00
C ARG A 155 25.85 -24.92 -20.94
N PHE A 156 25.58 -24.13 -19.91
CA PHE A 156 25.98 -22.72 -19.86
C PHE A 156 27.48 -22.51 -20.10
N CYS A 157 28.32 -23.33 -19.47
CA CYS A 157 29.77 -23.24 -19.58
C CYS A 157 30.32 -23.66 -20.95
N ILE A 158 29.54 -24.45 -21.68
CA ILE A 158 29.85 -24.97 -23.02
C ILE A 158 29.41 -23.95 -24.07
N ASP A 159 28.24 -23.35 -23.86
CA ASP A 159 27.65 -22.35 -24.76
C ASP A 159 28.30 -20.96 -24.60
N GLY A 160 29.42 -20.89 -23.89
CA GLY A 160 30.25 -19.70 -23.79
C GLY A 160 29.97 -18.81 -22.58
N GLY A 161 29.23 -19.30 -21.58
CA GLY A 161 28.91 -18.56 -20.36
C GLY A 161 30.12 -18.11 -19.55
N PHE A 162 31.23 -18.87 -19.57
CA PHE A 162 32.52 -18.43 -19.03
C PHE A 162 33.57 -18.36 -20.14
N GLN A 163 34.07 -17.15 -20.43
CA GLN A 163 35.13 -16.95 -21.43
C GLN A 163 36.51 -16.73 -20.81
N GLY A 164 36.54 -16.48 -19.51
CA GLY A 164 37.72 -16.04 -18.77
C GLY A 164 38.75 -17.13 -18.50
N TYR A 165 38.61 -18.33 -19.08
CA TYR A 165 39.47 -19.50 -18.85
C TYR A 165 40.97 -19.22 -18.86
N CYS A 166 41.44 -18.27 -19.67
CA CYS A 166 42.87 -17.91 -19.79
C CYS A 166 43.29 -16.65 -19.04
N THR A 167 42.34 -15.89 -18.48
CA THR A 167 42.59 -14.56 -17.88
C THR A 167 42.07 -14.46 -16.45
N SER A 168 41.25 -15.41 -16.00
CA SER A 168 40.61 -15.41 -14.70
C SER A 168 40.21 -16.82 -14.26
N ARG A 169 40.12 -17.04 -12.95
CA ARG A 169 39.53 -18.25 -12.37
C ARG A 169 38.33 -17.90 -11.50
N ILE A 170 37.38 -18.83 -11.44
CA ILE A 170 36.25 -18.78 -10.50
C ILE A 170 36.73 -19.39 -9.18
N GLN A 171 36.65 -18.63 -8.09
CA GLN A 171 36.91 -19.12 -6.75
C GLN A 171 35.64 -19.05 -5.91
N ARG A 172 35.35 -20.10 -5.14
CA ARG A 172 34.29 -20.05 -4.13
C ARG A 172 34.72 -19.26 -2.90
N ILE A 173 33.84 -18.40 -2.43
CA ILE A 173 33.99 -17.65 -1.20
C ILE A 173 33.47 -18.54 -0.05
N HIS A 174 34.22 -18.60 1.05
CA HIS A 174 33.86 -19.36 2.26
C HIS A 174 33.70 -18.46 3.50
N ASP A 175 33.65 -17.15 3.31
CA ASP A 175 33.39 -16.18 4.38
C ASP A 175 31.89 -16.08 4.62
N ASP A 176 31.41 -16.73 5.68
CA ASP A 176 30.01 -16.73 6.06
C ASP A 176 29.47 -15.32 6.36
N SER A 177 30.29 -14.42 6.91
CA SER A 177 29.86 -13.06 7.22
C SER A 177 29.61 -12.28 5.93
N TYR A 178 30.50 -12.42 4.95
CA TYR A 178 30.33 -11.82 3.62
C TYR A 178 29.11 -12.39 2.90
N ILE A 179 28.96 -13.72 2.87
CA ILE A 179 27.83 -14.38 2.19
C ILE A 179 26.51 -13.91 2.80
N THR A 180 26.45 -13.83 4.14
CA THR A 180 25.25 -13.39 4.86
C THR A 180 24.93 -11.93 4.56
N LEU A 181 25.92 -11.02 4.56
CA LEU A 181 25.73 -9.61 4.17
C LEU A 181 25.26 -9.46 2.73
N CYS A 182 25.85 -10.24 1.84
CA CYS A 182 25.50 -10.21 0.44
C CYS A 182 24.05 -10.67 0.22
N ARG A 183 23.63 -11.78 0.84
CA ARG A 183 22.28 -12.34 0.73
C ARG A 183 21.19 -11.48 1.35
N ASN A 184 21.49 -10.86 2.49
CA ASN A 184 20.48 -10.16 3.28
C ASN A 184 20.36 -8.68 2.98
N VAL A 185 21.42 -8.07 2.45
CA VAL A 185 21.49 -6.61 2.32
C VAL A 185 21.90 -6.19 0.93
N VAL A 186 23.05 -6.68 0.43
CA VAL A 186 23.61 -6.17 -0.83
C VAL A 186 22.74 -6.57 -2.02
N LEU A 187 22.36 -7.84 -2.14
CA LEU A 187 21.54 -8.31 -3.25
C LEU A 187 20.16 -7.62 -3.28
N PRO A 188 19.37 -7.60 -2.20
CA PRO A 188 18.09 -6.89 -2.20
C PRO A 188 18.22 -5.41 -2.58
N PHE A 189 19.21 -4.71 -2.03
CA PHE A 189 19.44 -3.31 -2.34
C PHE A 189 19.82 -3.10 -3.81
N VAL A 190 20.78 -3.88 -4.32
CA VAL A 190 21.27 -3.75 -5.69
C VAL A 190 20.13 -3.95 -6.68
N PHE A 191 19.33 -4.99 -6.51
CA PHE A 191 18.25 -5.31 -7.45
C PHE A 191 17.02 -4.41 -7.30
N ALA A 192 16.76 -3.85 -6.12
CA ALA A 192 15.73 -2.83 -5.98
C ALA A 192 16.10 -1.49 -6.65
N ASN A 193 17.40 -1.19 -6.71
CA ASN A 193 17.90 0.02 -7.38
C ASN A 193 18.21 -0.22 -8.86
N MET A 194 18.41 -1.47 -9.29
CA MET A 194 18.32 -1.85 -10.70
C MET A 194 16.84 -1.87 -11.10
N GLY A 195 16.27 -0.70 -11.39
CA GLY A 195 14.91 -0.61 -11.94
C GLY A 195 14.77 -1.31 -13.29
N ASP A 196 13.66 -1.10 -14.00
CA ASP A 196 13.45 -1.64 -15.35
C ASP A 196 14.29 -0.91 -16.44
N GLY A 197 15.20 -0.01 -16.03
CA GLY A 197 16.07 0.79 -16.90
C GLY A 197 17.50 0.92 -16.35
N TYR A 198 18.47 0.93 -17.27
CA TYR A 198 19.89 0.66 -17.10
C TYR A 198 20.76 1.65 -16.30
N GLN A 199 20.23 2.68 -15.62
CA GLN A 199 21.04 3.86 -15.24
C GLN A 199 21.29 4.12 -13.74
N ASN A 200 20.81 3.29 -12.82
CA ASN A 200 20.69 3.77 -11.43
C ASN A 200 21.79 3.37 -10.45
N LEU A 201 22.77 2.54 -10.82
CA LEU A 201 23.91 2.23 -9.95
C LEU A 201 25.09 3.15 -10.29
N SER A 202 25.19 4.27 -9.56
CA SER A 202 26.31 5.21 -9.69
C SER A 202 27.54 4.74 -8.90
N MET A 203 28.73 5.16 -9.32
CA MET A 203 29.96 4.99 -8.52
C MET A 203 29.84 5.62 -7.13
N SER A 204 29.04 6.68 -6.98
CA SER A 204 28.78 7.32 -5.68
C SER A 204 27.94 6.44 -4.73
N MET A 205 27.02 5.61 -5.26
CA MET A 205 26.30 4.62 -4.45
C MET A 205 27.25 3.53 -3.93
N CYS A 206 28.25 3.13 -4.71
CA CYS A 206 29.26 2.17 -4.24
C CYS A 206 30.15 2.78 -3.13
N GLN A 207 30.52 4.07 -3.26
CA GLN A 207 31.35 4.78 -2.29
C GLN A 207 30.64 5.03 -0.95
N ASN A 208 29.31 5.27 -0.98
CA ASN A 208 28.48 5.52 0.20
C ASN A 208 27.42 4.42 0.40
N SER A 209 27.80 3.18 0.14
CA SER A 209 26.87 2.04 0.09
C SER A 209 26.12 1.85 1.40
N ASP A 210 26.80 1.89 2.55
CA ASP A 210 26.15 1.75 3.86
C ASP A 210 25.03 2.77 4.09
N ALA A 211 25.30 4.05 3.83
CA ALA A 211 24.33 5.13 4.04
C ALA A 211 23.18 5.06 3.02
N SER A 212 23.48 4.64 1.79
CA SER A 212 22.49 4.51 0.72
C SER A 212 21.54 3.33 0.98
N ILE A 213 22.09 2.20 1.44
CA ILE A 213 21.34 1.02 1.87
C ILE A 213 20.45 1.39 3.06
N GLU A 214 21.04 2.01 4.11
CA GLU A 214 20.30 2.43 5.30
C GLU A 214 19.14 3.36 4.94
N GLY A 215 19.40 4.40 4.12
CA GLY A 215 18.37 5.34 3.67
C GLY A 215 17.27 4.68 2.83
N SER A 216 17.62 3.73 1.97
CA SER A 216 16.65 2.99 1.15
C SER A 216 15.73 2.11 2.00
N LEU A 217 16.29 1.37 2.96
CA LEU A 217 15.50 0.52 3.88
C LEU A 217 14.62 1.36 4.81
N LEU A 218 15.14 2.47 5.34
CA LEU A 218 14.36 3.41 6.16
C LEU A 218 13.21 4.03 5.37
N GLY A 219 13.49 4.51 4.16
CA GLY A 219 12.48 5.11 3.28
C GLY A 219 11.36 4.14 2.93
N HIS A 220 11.69 2.88 2.64
CA HIS A 220 10.68 1.86 2.33
C HIS A 220 9.83 1.52 3.56
N ARG A 221 10.43 1.36 4.74
CA ARG A 221 9.70 1.19 6.01
C ARG A 221 8.73 2.35 6.27
N ASP A 222 9.20 3.59 6.12
CA ASP A 222 8.38 4.78 6.38
C ASP A 222 7.21 4.90 5.40
N PHE A 223 7.44 4.55 4.13
CA PHE A 223 6.39 4.46 3.13
C PHE A 223 5.29 3.46 3.52
N LEU A 224 5.67 2.24 3.94
CA LEU A 224 4.71 1.21 4.37
C LEU A 224 3.89 1.67 5.59
N MET A 225 4.54 2.28 6.58
CA MET A 225 3.87 2.79 7.78
C MET A 225 2.95 3.97 7.48
N SER A 226 3.35 4.88 6.59
CA SER A 226 2.50 5.99 6.15
C SER A 226 1.26 5.47 5.42
N ARG A 227 1.42 4.47 4.54
CA ARG A 227 0.30 3.88 3.80
C ARG A 227 -0.67 3.14 4.73
N ARG A 228 -0.13 2.44 5.74
CA ARG A 228 -0.91 1.83 6.81
C ARG A 228 -1.76 2.85 7.56
N GLN A 229 -1.17 3.98 7.95
CA GLN A 229 -1.87 5.02 8.69
C GLN A 229 -2.99 5.65 7.84
N GLU A 230 -2.73 5.93 6.56
CA GLU A 230 -3.73 6.47 5.63
C GLU A 230 -4.97 5.56 5.51
N LEU A 231 -4.76 4.25 5.45
CA LEU A 231 -5.86 3.27 5.41
C LEU A 231 -6.68 3.25 6.70
N LEU A 232 -6.01 3.31 7.87
CA LEU A 232 -6.68 3.36 9.17
C LEU A 232 -7.46 4.67 9.36
N ASP A 233 -6.88 5.80 8.96
CA ASP A 233 -7.53 7.11 9.03
C ASP A 233 -8.79 7.14 8.13
N THR A 234 -8.72 6.50 6.96
CA THR A 234 -9.88 6.36 6.06
C THR A 234 -11.00 5.54 6.71
N LEU A 235 -10.68 4.39 7.32
CA LEU A 235 -11.69 3.59 8.05
C LEU A 235 -12.31 4.37 9.20
N ALA A 236 -11.48 5.04 10.01
CA ALA A 236 -11.96 5.85 11.13
C ALA A 236 -12.86 7.01 10.66
N SER A 237 -12.54 7.62 9.51
CA SER A 237 -13.39 8.64 8.88
C SER A 237 -14.73 8.06 8.41
N ASP A 238 -14.73 6.86 7.83
CA ASP A 238 -15.95 6.17 7.39
C ASP A 238 -16.86 5.86 8.59
N ASP A 239 -16.29 5.34 9.69
CA ASP A 239 -17.01 5.11 10.96
C ASP A 239 -17.55 6.41 11.57
N GLY A 240 -16.72 7.46 11.57
CA GLY A 240 -17.10 8.79 12.03
C GLY A 240 -18.30 9.34 11.25
N TYR A 241 -18.30 9.15 9.93
CA TYR A 241 -19.44 9.50 9.07
C TYR A 241 -20.70 8.72 9.43
N LEU A 242 -20.60 7.40 9.60
CA LEU A 242 -21.76 6.55 9.96
C LEU A 242 -22.37 6.93 11.31
N SER A 243 -21.54 7.32 12.29
CA SER A 243 -22.01 7.83 13.58
C SER A 243 -22.69 9.20 13.42
N TRP A 244 -22.09 10.10 12.65
CA TRP A 244 -22.63 11.43 12.41
C TRP A 244 -23.96 11.39 11.66
N GLU A 245 -24.12 10.53 10.65
CA GLU A 245 -25.37 10.35 9.91
C GLU A 245 -26.52 9.91 10.82
N GLN A 246 -26.28 8.95 11.72
CA GLN A 246 -27.28 8.49 12.67
C GLN A 246 -27.73 9.59 13.64
N ASP A 247 -26.81 10.44 14.08
CA ASP A 247 -27.13 11.57 14.96
C ASP A 247 -27.91 12.65 14.20
N MET A 248 -27.53 12.93 12.95
CA MET A 248 -28.27 13.86 12.09
C MET A 248 -29.69 13.34 11.79
N GLU A 249 -29.87 12.04 11.57
CA GLU A 249 -31.20 11.45 11.35
C GLU A 249 -32.12 11.66 12.56
N LYS A 250 -31.62 11.40 13.77
CA LYS A 250 -32.38 11.66 15.01
C LYS A 250 -32.76 13.14 15.14
N ARG A 251 -31.85 14.05 14.79
CA ARG A 251 -32.11 15.50 14.80
C ARG A 251 -33.16 15.90 13.78
N PHE A 252 -33.09 15.37 12.57
CA PHE A 252 -34.07 15.64 11.50
C PHE A 252 -35.49 15.19 11.86
N GLN A 253 -35.60 14.02 12.49
CA GLN A 253 -36.88 13.52 13.03
C GLN A 253 -37.41 14.44 14.15
N SER A 254 -36.55 14.82 15.09
CA SER A 254 -36.89 15.74 16.20
C SER A 254 -37.33 17.12 15.72
N LEU A 255 -36.62 17.68 14.73
CA LEU A 255 -36.93 18.96 14.10
C LEU A 255 -38.33 18.96 13.47
N THR A 256 -38.63 17.93 12.68
CA THR A 256 -39.92 17.80 12.00
C THR A 256 -41.06 17.69 13.02
N ALA A 257 -40.88 16.88 14.07
CA ALA A 257 -41.86 16.75 15.15
C ALA A 257 -42.05 18.06 15.94
N SER A 258 -40.97 18.79 16.20
CA SER A 258 -41.00 20.06 16.94
C SER A 258 -41.69 21.18 16.15
N VAL A 259 -41.56 21.21 14.81
CA VAL A 259 -42.32 22.14 13.95
C VAL A 259 -43.81 21.87 14.04
N GLU A 260 -44.24 20.60 13.95
CA GLU A 260 -45.65 20.23 14.12
C GLU A 260 -46.16 20.56 15.53
N GLN A 261 -45.35 20.33 16.56
CA GLN A 261 -45.68 20.73 17.93
C GLN A 261 -45.90 22.25 18.03
N LEU A 262 -45.02 23.06 17.44
CA LEU A 262 -45.14 24.52 17.45
C LEU A 262 -46.44 24.98 16.77
N VAL A 263 -46.76 24.41 15.61
CA VAL A 263 -48.00 24.71 14.87
C VAL A 263 -49.23 24.34 15.71
N ASN A 264 -49.22 23.17 16.34
CA ASN A 264 -50.32 22.73 17.19
C ASN A 264 -50.50 23.64 18.41
N LEU A 265 -49.42 23.96 19.13
CA LEU A 265 -49.47 24.90 20.26
C LEU A 265 -50.02 26.27 19.83
N PHE A 266 -49.62 26.79 18.68
CA PHE A 266 -50.10 28.08 18.19
C PHE A 266 -51.59 28.05 17.88
N ASN A 267 -52.06 26.97 17.23
CA ASN A 267 -53.47 26.76 16.98
C ASN A 267 -54.29 26.72 18.28
N VAL A 268 -53.77 26.12 19.35
CA VAL A 268 -54.45 26.15 20.66
C VAL A 268 -54.49 27.59 21.21
N CYS A 269 -53.38 28.34 21.19
CA CYS A 269 -53.36 29.75 21.61
C CYS A 269 -54.38 30.61 20.85
N THR A 270 -54.52 30.41 19.54
CA THR A 270 -55.49 31.15 18.72
C THR A 270 -56.95 30.88 19.07
N ARG A 271 -57.27 29.74 19.71
CA ARG A 271 -58.65 29.48 20.18
C ARG A 271 -59.00 30.37 21.37
N TYR A 272 -58.03 30.70 22.22
CA TYR A 272 -58.25 31.57 23.36
C TYR A 272 -58.36 33.06 22.96
N THR A 273 -57.96 33.43 21.74
CA THR A 273 -58.20 34.80 21.24
C THR A 273 -59.66 35.01 20.83
N TYR A 274 -60.41 33.94 20.56
CA TYR A 274 -61.84 33.97 20.24
C TYR A 274 -62.60 32.79 20.86
N ASN A 275 -63.20 33.00 22.05
CA ASN A 275 -64.59 32.63 22.39
C ASN A 275 -64.82 32.36 23.87
N PHE A 276 -65.65 33.21 24.47
CA PHE A 276 -66.79 32.78 25.28
C PHE A 276 -68.05 33.37 24.62
N PHE A 277 -68.94 32.55 24.07
CA PHE A 277 -70.19 32.96 23.40
C PHE A 277 -70.06 34.00 22.26
N GLY A 278 -69.03 33.93 21.40
CA GLY A 278 -68.90 34.85 20.26
C GLY A 278 -68.37 36.25 20.61
N LEU A 279 -68.06 36.51 21.89
CA LEU A 279 -67.44 37.76 22.33
C LEU A 279 -65.92 37.61 22.39
N PRO A 280 -65.14 38.61 21.89
CA PRO A 280 -63.69 38.59 21.97
C PRO A 280 -63.24 38.81 23.42
N TYR A 281 -62.26 38.03 23.88
CA TYR A 281 -61.55 38.32 25.11
C TYR A 281 -60.71 39.59 24.94
N ASN A 282 -60.76 40.45 25.95
CA ASN A 282 -59.90 41.61 26.06
C ASN A 282 -58.74 41.28 26.99
N TYR A 283 -57.53 41.65 26.59
CA TYR A 283 -56.30 41.30 27.28
C TYR A 283 -55.51 42.54 27.70
N ASP A 284 -54.75 42.41 28.78
CA ASP A 284 -53.87 43.46 29.29
C ASP A 284 -52.57 43.59 28.48
N ASN A 285 -51.79 44.62 28.80
CA ASN A 285 -50.52 44.91 28.10
C ASN A 285 -49.48 43.78 28.19
N VAL A 286 -49.54 42.91 29.21
CA VAL A 286 -48.59 41.79 29.35
C VAL A 286 -48.82 40.80 28.22
N VAL A 287 -50.07 40.41 27.99
CA VAL A 287 -50.43 39.47 26.92
C VAL A 287 -50.18 40.08 25.54
N HIS A 288 -50.43 41.39 25.35
CA HIS A 288 -50.10 42.08 24.09
C HIS A 288 -48.59 42.03 23.79
N LEU A 289 -47.74 42.29 24.79
CA LEU A 289 -46.28 42.22 24.64
C LEU A 289 -45.81 40.80 24.27
N GLU A 290 -46.35 39.77 24.92
CA GLU A 290 -46.00 38.36 24.64
C GLU A 290 -46.52 37.90 23.27
N CYS A 291 -47.65 38.44 22.81
CA CYS A 291 -48.16 38.23 21.46
C CYS A 291 -47.24 38.84 20.40
N GLU A 292 -46.79 40.08 20.58
CA GLU A 292 -45.82 40.72 19.67
C GLU A 292 -44.49 39.97 19.62
N LYS A 293 -43.99 39.50 20.78
CA LYS A 293 -42.80 38.64 20.84
C LYS A 293 -42.98 37.35 20.05
N THR A 294 -44.15 36.72 20.12
CA THR A 294 -44.47 35.50 19.35
C THR A 294 -44.33 35.72 17.85
N VAL A 295 -44.82 36.84 17.33
CA VAL A 295 -44.71 37.16 15.90
C VAL A 295 -43.26 37.37 15.49
N LYS A 296 -42.49 38.15 16.27
CA LYS A 296 -41.06 38.36 16.01
C LYS A 296 -40.28 37.06 16.03
N LEU A 297 -40.60 36.13 16.94
CA LEU A 297 -40.00 34.80 16.99
C LEU A 297 -40.29 33.99 15.74
N PHE A 298 -41.52 34.00 15.23
CA PHE A 298 -41.86 33.25 14.01
C PHE A 298 -41.29 33.87 12.73
N GLU A 299 -41.24 35.20 12.65
CA GLU A 299 -40.54 35.90 11.55
C GLU A 299 -39.04 35.60 11.56
N GLY A 300 -38.41 35.61 12.75
CA GLY A 300 -37.03 35.18 12.92
C GLY A 300 -36.83 33.70 12.54
N LEU A 301 -37.72 32.82 12.99
CA LEU A 301 -37.67 31.39 12.68
C LEU A 301 -37.83 31.12 11.17
N LEU A 302 -38.70 31.88 10.48
CA LEU A 302 -38.87 31.81 9.03
C LEU A 302 -37.61 32.28 8.29
N SER A 303 -36.97 33.35 8.75
CA SER A 303 -35.69 33.82 8.19
C SER A 303 -34.63 32.73 8.22
N VAL A 304 -34.50 32.05 9.37
CA VAL A 304 -33.56 30.92 9.53
C VAL A 304 -33.99 29.72 8.69
N ALA A 305 -35.29 29.41 8.62
CA ALA A 305 -35.80 28.33 7.77
C ALA A 305 -35.44 28.55 6.29
N ASN A 306 -35.53 29.79 5.80
CA ASN A 306 -35.16 30.13 4.42
C ASN A 306 -33.66 29.97 4.14
N ALA A 307 -32.81 30.04 5.16
CA ALA A 307 -31.38 29.81 5.07
C ALA A 307 -30.99 28.32 5.14
N LEU A 308 -31.95 27.40 5.33
CA LEU A 308 -31.67 25.97 5.31
C LEU A 308 -31.15 25.55 3.92
N PRO A 309 -30.09 24.73 3.86
CA PRO A 309 -29.47 24.36 2.60
C PRO A 309 -30.46 23.59 1.71
N SER A 310 -30.38 23.88 0.40
CA SER A 310 -30.97 23.04 -0.63
C SER A 310 -30.14 21.77 -0.84
N ALA A 311 -30.75 20.75 -1.46
CA ALA A 311 -30.05 19.53 -1.89
C ALA A 311 -28.67 19.87 -2.47
N SER A 312 -27.61 19.33 -1.88
CA SER A 312 -26.27 19.43 -2.45
C SER A 312 -25.94 18.20 -3.27
N SER A 313 -25.06 18.36 -4.25
CA SER A 313 -24.46 17.27 -5.02
C SER A 313 -23.22 16.67 -4.36
N ASP A 314 -22.62 17.35 -3.38
CA ASP A 314 -21.33 16.96 -2.80
C ASP A 314 -21.32 16.99 -1.26
N MET A 315 -20.55 16.07 -0.67
CA MET A 315 -20.48 15.86 0.77
C MET A 315 -19.83 17.04 1.49
N VAL A 316 -18.72 17.57 0.97
CA VAL A 316 -17.97 18.66 1.61
C VAL A 316 -18.87 19.87 1.79
N SER A 317 -19.52 20.29 0.70
CA SER A 317 -20.49 21.39 0.75
C SER A 317 -21.69 21.11 1.64
N THR A 318 -22.11 19.86 1.82
CA THR A 318 -23.20 19.50 2.74
C THR A 318 -22.77 19.72 4.20
N ILE A 319 -21.55 19.32 4.53
CA ILE A 319 -20.97 19.49 5.87
C ILE A 319 -20.77 20.98 6.18
N GLU A 320 -20.19 21.74 5.24
CA GLU A 320 -19.96 23.18 5.42
C GLU A 320 -21.25 23.99 5.61
N ASN A 321 -22.35 23.54 5.02
CA ASN A 321 -23.63 24.25 5.05
C ASN A 321 -24.64 23.67 6.05
N ILE A 322 -24.22 22.80 6.97
CA ILE A 322 -25.14 22.16 7.93
C ILE A 322 -25.49 23.07 9.11
N ASP A 323 -24.67 24.07 9.43
CA ASP A 323 -24.85 24.98 10.57
C ASP A 323 -26.23 25.66 10.69
N PRO A 324 -26.87 26.12 9.61
CA PRO A 324 -28.24 26.65 9.65
C PRO A 324 -29.26 25.67 10.23
N VAL A 325 -29.06 24.35 10.12
CA VAL A 325 -29.93 23.33 10.73
C VAL A 325 -29.86 23.42 12.26
N PHE A 326 -28.65 23.53 12.82
CA PHE A 326 -28.46 23.65 14.27
C PHE A 326 -28.97 25.00 14.80
N HIS A 327 -28.80 26.07 14.01
CA HIS A 327 -29.37 27.37 14.37
C HIS A 327 -30.90 27.35 14.37
N PHE A 328 -31.50 26.69 13.37
CA PHE A 328 -32.95 26.50 13.29
C PHE A 328 -33.48 25.70 14.47
N GLU A 329 -32.81 24.60 14.85
CA GLU A 329 -33.17 23.77 16.00
C GLU A 329 -33.26 24.60 17.29
N ARG A 330 -32.25 25.42 17.56
CA ARG A 330 -32.23 26.28 18.76
C ARG A 330 -33.38 27.29 18.74
N LYS A 331 -33.60 27.97 17.60
CA LYS A 331 -34.68 28.95 17.44
C LYS A 331 -36.07 28.32 17.56
N LEU A 332 -36.22 27.09 17.08
CA LEU A 332 -37.45 26.32 17.21
C LEU A 332 -37.74 25.99 18.67
N GLN A 333 -36.73 25.53 19.43
CA GLN A 333 -36.87 25.27 20.87
C GLN A 333 -37.24 26.54 21.65
N GLU A 334 -36.57 27.67 21.38
CA GLU A 334 -36.91 28.98 21.97
C GLU A 334 -38.38 29.33 21.71
N SER A 335 -38.84 29.15 20.46
CA SER A 335 -40.22 29.44 20.05
C SER A 335 -41.23 28.53 20.76
N VAL A 336 -40.94 27.25 20.89
CA VAL A 336 -41.81 26.29 21.61
C VAL A 336 -41.92 26.65 23.09
N ILE A 337 -40.81 26.99 23.74
CA ILE A 337 -40.79 27.38 25.17
C ILE A 337 -41.61 28.66 25.37
N HIS A 338 -41.36 29.67 24.55
CA HIS A 338 -42.12 30.93 24.57
C HIS A 338 -43.61 30.69 24.43
N LEU A 339 -44.00 29.86 23.46
CA LEU A 339 -45.39 29.61 23.15
C LEU A 339 -46.12 28.84 24.28
N LYS A 340 -45.43 27.95 24.99
CA LYS A 340 -45.95 27.32 26.21
C LYS A 340 -46.21 28.34 27.31
N HIS A 341 -45.30 29.31 27.50
CA HIS A 341 -45.48 30.39 28.47
C HIS A 341 -46.66 31.29 28.08
N PHE A 342 -46.72 31.68 26.81
CA PHE A 342 -47.81 32.49 26.27
C PHE A 342 -49.17 31.79 26.41
N TYR A 343 -49.23 30.49 26.13
CA TYR A 343 -50.43 29.67 26.35
C TYR A 343 -50.89 29.72 27.82
N SER A 344 -49.96 29.52 28.75
CA SER A 344 -50.26 29.60 30.19
C SER A 344 -50.87 30.95 30.57
N LEU A 345 -50.31 32.06 30.05
CA LEU A 345 -50.83 33.41 30.29
C LEU A 345 -52.25 33.57 29.77
N LEU A 346 -52.52 33.13 28.54
CA LEU A 346 -53.86 33.19 27.93
C LEU A 346 -54.89 32.41 28.74
N THR A 347 -54.52 31.23 29.25
CA THR A 347 -55.44 30.35 29.99
C THR A 347 -55.62 30.70 31.47
N SER A 348 -54.72 31.51 32.04
CA SER A 348 -54.72 31.82 33.48
C SER A 348 -55.97 32.59 33.96
N GLY A 349 -56.68 33.26 33.05
CA GLY A 349 -57.79 34.16 33.38
C GLY A 349 -57.38 35.48 34.05
N ALA A 350 -56.18 35.55 34.64
CA ALA A 350 -55.68 36.71 35.37
C ALA A 350 -55.45 37.95 34.49
N HIS A 351 -55.19 37.73 33.20
CA HIS A 351 -54.85 38.78 32.23
C HIS A 351 -55.94 38.99 31.17
N SER A 352 -57.15 38.50 31.42
CA SER A 352 -58.25 38.54 30.45
C SER A 352 -59.57 39.00 31.07
N THR A 353 -60.39 39.71 30.29
CA THR A 353 -61.75 40.12 30.68
C THR A 353 -62.68 40.13 29.48
N ILE A 354 -63.99 39.96 29.72
CA ILE A 354 -65.02 40.05 28.68
C ILE A 354 -65.42 41.52 28.44
N LEU A 355 -65.19 42.40 29.41
CA LEU A 355 -65.54 43.82 29.33
C LEU A 355 -64.35 44.65 28.82
N GLY A 356 -64.50 45.30 27.68
CA GLY A 356 -63.47 46.18 27.12
C GLY A 356 -63.21 47.40 27.98
N SER A 357 -61.94 47.81 28.08
CA SER A 357 -61.54 49.06 28.74
C SER A 357 -60.30 49.66 28.08
N GLN A 358 -59.86 50.84 28.52
CA GLN A 358 -58.61 51.43 28.01
C GLN A 358 -57.37 50.54 28.27
N TYR A 359 -57.42 49.69 29.30
CA TYR A 359 -56.34 48.78 29.73
C TYR A 359 -56.47 47.36 29.20
N TYR A 360 -57.69 46.93 28.84
CA TYR A 360 -57.98 45.60 28.32
C TYR A 360 -58.59 45.72 26.93
N ARG A 361 -57.85 45.25 25.91
CA ARG A 361 -58.21 45.38 24.50
C ARG A 361 -58.13 44.03 23.79
N PRO A 362 -58.91 43.81 22.72
CA PRO A 362 -58.80 42.59 21.95
C PRO A 362 -57.44 42.53 21.25
N LEU A 363 -56.90 41.33 21.09
CA LEU A 363 -55.66 41.13 20.34
C LEU A 363 -55.88 41.41 18.85
N ASP A 364 -54.88 42.02 18.20
CA ASP A 364 -54.98 42.35 16.77
C ASP A 364 -54.99 41.08 15.91
N ARG A 365 -56.07 40.90 15.14
CA ARG A 365 -56.24 39.79 14.22
C ARG A 365 -55.18 39.79 13.11
N ARG A 366 -54.69 40.95 12.68
CA ARG A 366 -53.66 41.04 11.63
C ARG A 366 -52.34 40.41 12.10
N THR A 367 -51.98 40.62 13.36
CA THR A 367 -50.80 40.04 14.02
C THR A 367 -50.85 38.50 14.02
N PHE A 368 -52.01 37.92 14.37
CA PHE A 368 -52.20 36.46 14.31
C PHE A 368 -52.18 35.90 12.88
N MET A 369 -52.76 36.61 11.91
CA MET A 369 -52.70 36.20 10.50
C MET A 369 -51.26 36.21 9.96
N SER A 370 -50.44 37.19 10.36
CA SER A 370 -49.01 37.23 9.99
C SER A 370 -48.25 36.04 10.57
N ALA A 371 -48.42 35.78 11.87
CA ALA A 371 -47.81 34.64 12.56
C ALA A 371 -48.24 33.28 11.96
N GLN A 372 -49.53 33.13 11.64
CA GLN A 372 -50.05 31.93 11.00
C GLN A 372 -49.46 31.72 9.60
N LYS A 373 -49.30 32.81 8.82
CA LYS A 373 -48.65 32.76 7.50
C LYS A 373 -47.19 32.31 7.63
N ALA A 374 -46.41 32.89 8.55
CA ALA A 374 -45.02 32.50 8.78
C ALA A 374 -44.92 31.01 9.18
N LEU A 375 -45.73 30.55 10.13
CA LEU A 375 -45.76 29.14 10.53
C LEU A 375 -46.15 28.20 9.38
N SER A 376 -47.11 28.59 8.54
CA SER A 376 -47.51 27.77 7.39
C SER A 376 -46.36 27.58 6.38
N GLN A 377 -45.56 28.63 6.17
CA GLN A 377 -44.37 28.56 5.32
C GLN A 377 -43.29 27.69 5.94
N ILE A 378 -43.02 27.84 7.24
CA ILE A 378 -42.08 26.98 7.98
C ILE A 378 -42.49 25.51 7.89
N ARG A 379 -43.77 25.22 8.14
CA ARG A 379 -44.33 23.86 8.09
C ARG A 379 -44.17 23.19 6.73
N GLN A 380 -44.22 23.95 5.64
CA GLN A 380 -44.00 23.41 4.29
C GLN A 380 -42.52 23.30 3.92
N LEU A 381 -41.72 24.29 4.30
CA LEU A 381 -40.33 24.41 3.86
C LEU A 381 -39.41 23.45 4.60
N VAL A 382 -39.51 23.39 5.93
CA VAL A 382 -38.57 22.65 6.77
C VAL A 382 -38.57 21.14 6.47
N PRO A 383 -39.72 20.43 6.44
CA PRO A 383 -39.70 19.00 6.14
C PRO A 383 -39.13 18.68 4.75
N ARG A 384 -39.36 19.56 3.76
CA ARG A 384 -38.83 19.40 2.41
C ARG A 384 -37.31 19.59 2.35
N ARG A 385 -36.77 20.60 3.03
CA ARG A 385 -35.31 20.82 3.09
C ARG A 385 -34.61 19.70 3.87
N VAL A 386 -35.15 19.37 5.05
CA VAL A 386 -34.62 18.32 5.92
C VAL A 386 -34.62 16.95 5.24
N SER A 387 -35.72 16.56 4.60
CA SER A 387 -35.78 15.29 3.85
C SER A 387 -34.75 15.23 2.73
N SER A 388 -34.56 16.32 2.00
CA SER A 388 -33.55 16.37 0.94
C SER A 388 -32.13 16.15 1.45
N ILE A 389 -31.77 16.75 2.58
CA ILE A 389 -30.43 16.58 3.19
C ILE A 389 -30.29 15.16 3.71
N ARG A 390 -31.31 14.66 4.41
CA ARG A 390 -31.37 13.29 4.92
C ARG A 390 -31.17 12.26 3.82
N ASP A 391 -31.93 12.39 2.72
CA ASP A 391 -31.90 11.40 1.64
C ASP A 391 -30.52 11.40 0.95
N PHE A 392 -29.87 12.56 0.86
CA PHE A 392 -28.49 12.66 0.40
C PHE A 392 -27.52 11.94 1.35
N LEU A 393 -27.54 12.22 2.66
CA LEU A 393 -26.66 11.55 3.62
C LEU A 393 -26.87 10.02 3.61
N ARG A 394 -28.12 9.59 3.62
CA ARG A 394 -28.47 8.17 3.60
C ARG A 394 -28.02 7.46 2.31
N SER A 395 -27.94 8.16 1.18
CA SER A 395 -27.46 7.59 -0.09
C SER A 395 -25.99 7.17 -0.05
N GLN A 396 -25.20 7.73 0.88
CA GLN A 396 -23.76 7.46 1.00
C GLN A 396 -23.46 6.27 1.92
N VAL A 397 -24.37 5.96 2.85
CA VAL A 397 -24.23 4.85 3.82
C VAL A 397 -23.97 3.47 3.17
N PRO A 398 -24.65 3.06 2.08
CA PRO A 398 -24.39 1.76 1.46
C PRO A 398 -22.97 1.60 0.91
N LEU A 399 -22.31 2.69 0.51
CA LEU A 399 -20.94 2.67 0.00
C LEU A 399 -19.91 2.40 1.12
N LEU A 400 -20.30 2.68 2.37
CA LEU A 400 -19.42 2.63 3.54
C LEU A 400 -19.62 1.37 4.39
N ARG A 401 -20.79 0.73 4.32
CA ARG A 401 -21.12 -0.49 5.10
C ARG A 401 -20.69 -1.81 4.44
N ASP A 402 -19.74 -1.79 3.50
CA ASP A 402 -19.21 -3.03 2.93
C ASP A 402 -18.32 -3.73 3.98
N VAL A 403 -18.87 -4.73 4.66
CA VAL A 403 -18.17 -5.54 5.68
C VAL A 403 -16.92 -6.22 5.09
N ASP A 404 -16.99 -6.60 3.81
CA ASP A 404 -15.84 -7.22 3.15
C ASP A 404 -14.73 -6.18 2.90
N ARG A 405 -15.07 -4.88 2.81
CA ARG A 405 -14.08 -3.80 2.68
C ARG A 405 -13.29 -3.60 3.95
N GLU A 406 -13.96 -3.55 5.11
CA GLU A 406 -13.30 -3.40 6.41
C GLU A 406 -12.31 -4.55 6.66
N HIS A 407 -12.75 -5.79 6.41
CA HIS A 407 -11.90 -6.96 6.55
C HIS A 407 -10.66 -6.90 5.63
N ARG A 408 -10.85 -6.60 4.34
CA ARG A 408 -9.74 -6.45 3.37
C ARG A 408 -8.75 -5.36 3.79
N VAL A 409 -9.24 -4.24 4.33
CA VAL A 409 -8.35 -3.16 4.80
C VAL A 409 -7.57 -3.60 6.02
N HIS A 410 -8.18 -4.29 6.99
CA HIS A 410 -7.46 -4.84 8.15
C HIS A 410 -6.41 -5.88 7.75
N GLU A 411 -6.72 -6.78 6.83
CA GLU A 411 -5.73 -7.73 6.27
C GLU A 411 -4.55 -6.98 5.64
N THR A 412 -4.84 -5.97 4.82
CA THR A 412 -3.81 -5.14 4.18
C THR A 412 -2.97 -4.38 5.21
N VAL A 413 -3.60 -3.78 6.21
CA VAL A 413 -2.92 -3.06 7.31
C VAL A 413 -1.98 -3.98 8.07
N ASN A 414 -2.41 -5.21 8.35
CA ASN A 414 -1.60 -6.20 9.04
C ASN A 414 -0.40 -6.64 8.18
N GLU A 415 -0.60 -6.84 6.87
CA GLU A 415 0.50 -7.17 5.96
C GLU A 415 1.53 -6.03 5.84
N LEU A 416 1.07 -4.78 5.72
CA LEU A 416 1.96 -3.60 5.71
C LEU A 416 2.75 -3.49 7.02
N GLN A 417 2.12 -3.75 8.15
CA GLN A 417 2.78 -3.77 9.45
C GLN A 417 3.83 -4.88 9.52
N LEU A 418 3.51 -6.09 9.05
CA LEU A 418 4.46 -7.19 8.98
C LEU A 418 5.68 -6.79 8.13
N LEU A 419 5.47 -6.36 6.89
CA LEU A 419 6.55 -5.92 6.00
C LEU A 419 7.42 -4.82 6.62
N SER A 420 6.81 -3.83 7.28
CA SER A 420 7.55 -2.76 7.96
C SER A 420 8.48 -3.30 9.06
N SER A 421 8.02 -4.27 9.84
CA SER A 421 8.80 -4.91 10.91
C SER A 421 9.94 -5.78 10.38
N LEU A 422 9.77 -6.38 9.19
CA LEU A 422 10.84 -7.09 8.50
C LEU A 422 11.94 -6.14 8.03
N HIS A 423 11.57 -5.00 7.44
CA HIS A 423 12.56 -3.97 7.07
C HIS A 423 13.31 -3.43 8.27
N GLU A 424 12.63 -3.27 9.41
CA GLU A 424 13.27 -2.85 10.64
C GLU A 424 14.23 -3.91 11.20
N SER A 425 13.85 -5.19 11.13
CA SER A 425 14.74 -6.30 11.47
C SER A 425 16.00 -6.31 10.60
N GLN A 426 15.85 -6.04 9.29
CA GLN A 426 16.97 -5.91 8.35
C GLN A 426 17.88 -4.72 8.67
N LEU A 427 17.30 -3.57 9.04
CA LEU A 427 18.04 -2.39 9.49
C LEU A 427 18.83 -2.66 10.77
N GLN A 428 18.21 -3.28 11.77
CA GLN A 428 18.88 -3.66 13.01
C GLN A 428 20.05 -4.60 12.73
N TRP A 429 19.87 -5.53 11.80
CA TRP A 429 20.91 -6.44 11.38
C TRP A 429 22.10 -5.71 10.72
N LEU A 430 21.83 -4.80 9.78
CA LEU A 430 22.84 -3.96 9.13
C LEU A 430 23.63 -3.09 10.14
N MET A 431 22.93 -2.52 11.13
CA MET A 431 23.56 -1.69 12.16
C MET A 431 24.48 -2.50 13.07
N ARG A 432 24.11 -3.73 13.42
CA ARG A 432 24.98 -4.64 14.21
C ARG A 432 26.28 -4.94 13.48
N LEU A 433 26.24 -5.17 12.17
CA LEU A 433 27.43 -5.47 11.38
C LEU A 433 28.34 -4.27 11.14
N SER A 434 27.77 -3.08 11.02
CA SER A 434 28.54 -1.84 10.88
C SER A 434 29.08 -1.29 12.21
N GLY A 435 28.80 -1.94 13.34
CA GLY A 435 29.20 -1.48 14.67
C GLY A 435 28.53 -0.17 15.12
N LYS A 436 27.49 0.28 14.40
CA LYS A 436 26.72 1.49 14.71
C LYS A 436 25.64 1.18 15.76
N ARG A 437 25.42 2.09 16.71
CA ARG A 437 24.26 1.98 17.62
C ARG A 437 22.98 2.39 16.88
N PRO A 438 21.85 1.70 17.09
CA PRO A 438 20.58 2.09 16.50
C PRO A 438 20.21 3.52 16.91
N GLY A 439 19.95 4.38 15.93
CA GLY A 439 19.45 5.73 16.18
C GLY A 439 18.02 5.69 16.74
N ARG A 440 17.60 6.77 17.43
CA ARG A 440 16.22 6.90 17.96
C ARG A 440 15.13 6.71 16.90
N ALA A 441 15.41 6.97 15.62
CA ALA A 441 14.47 6.77 14.51
C ALA A 441 14.21 5.28 14.18
N VAL A 442 15.07 4.36 14.61
CA VAL A 442 14.93 2.89 14.42
C VAL A 442 14.36 2.20 15.66
N LEU A 443 14.24 2.91 16.79
CA LEU A 443 13.74 2.38 18.05
C LEU A 443 12.30 2.79 18.36
N ARG A 444 11.68 3.61 17.50
CA ARG A 444 10.35 4.23 17.75
C ARG A 444 9.15 3.29 17.56
N SER A 445 9.37 2.04 17.21
CA SER A 445 8.33 1.04 16.90
C SER A 445 8.17 -0.06 17.95
N VAL A 446 8.94 0.00 19.06
CA VAL A 446 8.82 -0.95 20.17
C VAL A 446 7.86 -0.45 21.27
N GLU A 447 7.27 0.75 21.10
CA GLU A 447 6.24 1.30 21.99
C GLU A 447 4.87 1.37 21.34
#